data_AF-A0A1I9YVD1-F1
#
_entry.id   AF-A0A1I9YVD1-F1
#
_cell.length_a   1.000
_cell.length_b   1.000
_cell.length_c   1.000
_cell.angle_alpha   90.00
_cell.angle_beta   90.00
_cell.angle_gamma   90.00
#
_symmetry.space_group_name_H-M   'P 1'
#
loop_
_entity.id
_entity.type
_entity.pdbx_description
1 polymer ?
#
loop_
_entity_poly.entity_id
_entity_poly.type
_entity_poly.pdbx_seq_one_letter_code
_entity_poly.pdbx_strand_id
1 'polypeptide(L)'
;MRTYEYHGFTIEVTVEADFTLRPAERAAVHPHYAAVVRVYQAGNAIATFSPLRFDIAGGRPFDTEADALMAGYSAARRIVDDLFARAADAADSALNTLTGSKALR
;
A
#
# COMPACT_ATOMS: atom_id res chain seq x y z
N MET A 1 0.54 -14.06 3.83
CA MET A 1 -0.41 -12.93 3.70
C MET A 1 -0.81 -12.47 5.09
N ARG A 2 -0.82 -11.16 5.33
CA ARG A 2 -1.35 -10.53 6.56
C ARG A 2 -2.29 -9.40 6.20
N THR A 3 -3.38 -9.29 6.96
CA THR A 3 -4.43 -8.30 6.74
C THR A 3 -4.52 -7.39 7.96
N TYR A 4 -4.70 -6.10 7.72
CA TYR A 4 -4.72 -5.05 8.73
C TYR A 4 -5.87 -4.09 8.45
N GLU A 5 -6.57 -3.65 9.49
CA GLU A 5 -7.53 -2.56 9.39
C GLU A 5 -6.86 -1.25 9.78
N TYR A 6 -7.00 -0.22 8.95
CA TYR A 6 -6.40 1.08 9.19
C TYR A 6 -7.27 2.20 8.60
N HIS A 7 -7.75 3.09 9.46
CA HIS A 7 -8.67 4.18 9.12
C HIS A 7 -9.83 3.77 8.21
N GLY A 8 -10.50 2.64 8.47
CA GLY A 8 -11.61 2.19 7.61
C GLY A 8 -11.18 1.72 6.22
N PHE A 9 -9.90 1.41 6.03
CA PHE A 9 -9.40 0.61 4.93
C PHE A 9 -8.93 -0.75 5.44
N THR A 10 -9.07 -1.76 4.60
CA THR A 10 -8.44 -3.07 4.78
C THR A 10 -7.17 -3.10 3.94
N ILE A 11 -6.04 -3.28 4.58
CA ILE A 11 -4.72 -3.42 3.96
C ILE A 11 -4.35 -4.90 3.97
N GLU A 12 -4.14 -5.47 2.80
CA GLU A 12 -3.60 -6.81 2.62
C GLU A 12 -2.14 -6.70 2.15
N VAL A 13 -1.24 -7.36 2.87
CA VAL A 13 0.18 -7.48 2.51
C VAL A 13 0.52 -8.94 2.31
N THR A 14 0.90 -9.29 1.09
CA THR A 14 1.41 -10.62 0.73
C THR A 14 2.88 -10.51 0.41
N VAL A 15 3.68 -11.48 0.86
CA VAL A 15 5.09 -11.56 0.47
C VAL A 15 5.21 -12.68 -0.55
N GLU A 16 5.83 -12.36 -1.68
CA GLU A 16 6.26 -13.30 -2.70
C GLU A 16 7.77 -13.50 -2.56
N ALA A 17 8.22 -14.75 -2.66
CA ALA A 17 9.64 -15.08 -2.67
C ALA A 17 10.00 -15.67 -4.03
N ASP A 18 10.85 -14.97 -4.77
CA ASP A 18 11.39 -15.46 -6.03
C ASP A 18 12.65 -16.29 -5.73
N PHE A 19 12.46 -17.61 -5.65
CA PHE A 19 13.55 -18.57 -5.62
C PHE A 19 13.99 -18.86 -7.05
N THR A 20 14.80 -17.99 -7.64
CA THR A 20 15.40 -18.30 -8.95
C THR A 20 16.46 -19.40 -8.77
N LEU A 21 16.08 -20.65 -8.98
CA LEU A 21 17.01 -21.77 -9.17
C LEU A 21 17.75 -21.54 -10.50
N ARG A 22 18.86 -20.81 -10.49
CA ARG A 22 19.77 -20.76 -11.65
C ARG A 22 20.53 -22.08 -11.72
N PRO A 23 20.40 -22.91 -12.78
CA PRO A 23 20.95 -24.28 -12.78
C PRO A 23 22.48 -24.42 -12.88
N ALA A 24 23.28 -23.36 -12.75
CA ALA A 24 24.68 -23.43 -13.22
C ALA A 24 25.78 -23.10 -12.20
N GLU A 25 25.51 -22.46 -11.06
CA GLU A 25 26.61 -22.06 -10.17
C GLU A 25 26.22 -22.25 -8.72
N ARG A 26 27.11 -22.87 -7.94
CA ARG A 26 27.06 -23.04 -6.47
C ARG A 26 27.11 -21.70 -5.71
N ALA A 27 26.56 -20.63 -6.26
CA ALA A 27 26.32 -19.38 -5.55
C ALA A 27 25.06 -19.57 -4.70
N ALA A 28 25.13 -19.21 -3.42
CA ALA A 28 24.00 -19.29 -2.51
C ALA A 28 22.77 -18.63 -3.15
N VAL A 29 21.67 -19.39 -3.29
CA VAL A 29 20.39 -18.87 -3.74
C VAL A 29 19.92 -17.91 -2.66
N HIS A 30 20.14 -16.60 -2.85
CA HIS A 30 19.55 -15.60 -1.98
C HIS A 30 18.09 -15.42 -2.41
N PRO A 31 17.12 -15.77 -1.55
CA PRO A 31 15.72 -15.52 -1.85
C PRO A 31 15.50 -14.02 -2.02
N HIS A 32 14.91 -13.61 -3.14
CA HIS A 32 14.46 -12.25 -3.33
C HIS A 32 13.01 -12.15 -2.86
N TYR A 33 12.74 -11.34 -1.85
CA TYR A 33 11.39 -11.13 -1.35
C TYR A 33 10.77 -9.87 -1.99
N ALA A 34 9.50 -9.95 -2.36
CA ALA A 34 8.71 -8.81 -2.81
C ALA A 34 7.40 -8.73 -2.02
N ALA A 35 7.04 -7.53 -1.57
CA ALA A 35 5.75 -7.28 -0.93
C ALA A 35 4.72 -6.82 -1.96
N VAL A 36 3.61 -7.54 -2.05
CA VAL A 36 2.43 -7.15 -2.82
C VAL A 36 1.40 -6.59 -1.86
N VAL A 37 1.05 -5.33 -2.06
CA VAL A 37 0.10 -4.59 -1.22
C VAL A 37 -1.20 -4.38 -2.00
N ARG A 38 -2.31 -4.70 -1.34
CA ARG A 38 -3.66 -4.35 -1.80
C ARG A 38 -4.35 -3.55 -0.72
N VAL A 39 -5.06 -2.51 -1.12
CA VAL A 39 -5.82 -1.65 -0.22
C VAL A 39 -7.26 -1.64 -0.69
N TYR A 40 -8.17 -1.93 0.24
CA TYR A 40 -9.59 -1.97 0.03
C TYR A 40 -10.26 -0.94 0.94
N GLN A 41 -11.26 -0.24 0.43
CA GLN A 41 -12.11 0.57 1.28
C GLN A 41 -13.03 -0.35 2.09
N ALA A 42 -13.31 -0.03 3.36
CA ALA A 42 -14.19 -0.84 4.19
C ALA A 42 -15.55 -1.10 3.50
N GLY A 43 -15.96 -2.36 3.47
CA GLY A 43 -17.18 -2.80 2.81
C GLY A 43 -17.07 -2.92 1.28
N ASN A 44 -15.92 -2.65 0.68
CA ASN A 44 -15.69 -2.82 -0.75
C ASN A 44 -14.84 -4.06 -1.04
N ALA A 45 -15.33 -4.94 -1.92
CA ALA A 45 -14.59 -6.12 -2.37
C ALA A 45 -13.53 -5.80 -3.44
N ILE A 46 -13.60 -4.62 -4.05
CA ILE A 46 -12.67 -4.18 -5.09
C ILE A 46 -11.59 -3.31 -4.45
N ALA A 47 -10.33 -3.61 -4.75
CA ALA A 47 -9.21 -2.81 -4.31
C ALA A 47 -9.31 -1.39 -4.87
N THR A 48 -8.97 -0.40 -4.04
CA THR A 48 -9.01 1.02 -4.41
C THR A 48 -8.07 1.33 -5.58
N PHE A 49 -7.03 0.53 -5.79
CA PHE A 49 -6.06 0.66 -6.87
C PHE A 49 -5.47 -0.71 -7.27
N SER A 50 -4.78 -0.74 -8.41
CA SER A 50 -4.03 -1.93 -8.88
C SER A 50 -2.99 -2.36 -7.85
N PRO A 51 -2.83 -3.67 -7.55
CA PRO A 51 -1.89 -4.15 -6.55
C PRO A 51 -0.48 -3.57 -6.73
N LEU A 52 0.10 -3.06 -5.64
CA LEU A 52 1.43 -2.45 -5.68
C LEU A 52 2.47 -3.48 -5.25
N ARG A 53 3.45 -3.75 -6.11
CA ARG A 53 4.58 -4.63 -5.83
C ARG A 53 5.79 -3.80 -5.44
N PHE A 54 6.37 -4.12 -4.29
CA PHE A 54 7.60 -3.55 -3.78
C PHE A 54 8.64 -4.65 -3.66
N ASP A 55 9.74 -4.52 -4.38
CA ASP A 55 10.85 -5.47 -4.43
C ASP A 55 12.13 -4.89 -3.78
N ILE A 56 12.14 -3.57 -3.56
CA ILE A 56 13.29 -2.80 -3.07
C ILE A 56 12.83 -1.81 -2.00
N ALA A 57 13.61 -1.67 -0.93
CA ALA A 57 13.49 -0.57 0.03
C ALA A 57 14.86 0.07 0.30
N GLY A 58 14.93 1.40 0.23
CA GLY A 58 16.20 2.13 0.46
C GLY A 58 17.31 1.79 -0.54
N GLY A 59 16.93 1.39 -1.77
CA GLY A 59 17.87 1.06 -2.84
C GLY A 59 18.41 -0.38 -2.80
N ARG A 60 17.99 -1.21 -1.84
CA ARG A 60 18.37 -2.63 -1.76
C ARG A 60 17.14 -3.55 -1.77
N PRO A 61 17.27 -4.76 -2.36
CA PRO A 61 16.26 -5.81 -2.22
C PRO A 61 15.93 -6.14 -0.76
N PHE A 62 14.75 -6.72 -0.54
CA PHE A 62 14.42 -7.28 0.76
C PHE A 62 15.19 -8.57 1.02
N ASP A 63 15.94 -8.59 2.12
CA ASP A 63 16.76 -9.75 2.53
C ASP A 63 15.92 -10.81 3.26
N THR A 64 14.77 -10.42 3.82
CA THR A 64 13.88 -11.29 4.60
C THR A 64 12.40 -11.05 4.29
N GLU A 65 11.57 -12.07 4.56
CA GLU A 65 10.10 -11.93 4.49
C GLU A 65 9.60 -10.83 5.44
N ALA A 66 10.19 -10.73 6.63
CA ALA A 66 9.81 -9.73 7.63
C ALA A 66 10.08 -8.30 7.13
N ASP A 67 11.22 -8.07 6.45
CA ASP A 67 11.55 -6.76 5.88
C ASP A 67 10.56 -6.38 4.77
N ALA A 68 10.26 -7.31 3.86
CA ALA A 68 9.27 -7.10 2.81
C ALA A 68 7.90 -6.77 3.42
N LEU A 69 7.47 -7.55 4.42
CA LEU A 69 6.17 -7.36 5.05
C LEU A 69 6.07 -6.01 5.77
N MET A 70 7.10 -5.63 6.53
CA MET A 70 7.14 -4.36 7.27
C MET A 70 7.20 -3.16 6.31
N ALA A 71 7.96 -3.27 5.23
CA ALA A 71 8.03 -2.22 4.22
C ALA A 71 6.69 -2.08 3.47
N GLY A 72 6.07 -3.19 3.08
CA GLY A 72 4.75 -3.21 2.45
C GLY A 72 3.68 -2.57 3.34
N TYR A 73 3.63 -2.94 4.63
CA TYR A 73 2.72 -2.31 5.59
C TYR A 73 2.98 -0.80 5.76
N SER A 74 4.25 -0.41 5.88
CA SER A 74 4.63 1.00 6.05
C SER A 74 4.30 1.84 4.81
N ALA A 75 4.46 1.29 3.61
CA ALA A 75 4.07 1.94 2.37
C ALA A 75 2.54 2.06 2.26
N ALA A 76 1.82 0.99 2.58
CA ALA A 76 0.36 0.98 2.57
C ALA A 76 -0.22 2.04 3.53
N ARG A 77 0.35 2.16 4.72
CA ARG A 77 -0.08 3.14 5.72
C ARG A 77 0.02 4.57 5.18
N ARG A 78 1.16 4.92 4.58
CA ARG A 78 1.37 6.24 3.96
C ARG A 78 0.36 6.53 2.84
N ILE A 79 0.07 5.53 2.00
CA ILE A 79 -0.93 5.67 0.93
C ILE A 79 -2.31 5.95 1.52
N VAL A 80 -2.71 5.24 2.58
CA VAL A 80 -3.98 5.50 3.26
C VAL A 80 -3.98 6.88 3.91
N ASP A 81 -2.91 7.28 4.58
CA ASP A 81 -2.79 8.62 5.18
C ASP A 81 -2.95 9.72 4.11
N ASP A 82 -2.30 9.58 2.94
CA ASP A 82 -2.41 10.51 1.81
C ASP A 82 -3.82 10.54 1.21
N LEU A 83 -4.49 9.39 1.11
CA LEU A 83 -5.88 9.29 0.67
C LEU A 83 -6.82 10.04 1.64
N PHE A 84 -6.59 9.89 2.95
CA PHE A 84 -7.35 10.60 3.98
C PHE A 84 -7.15 12.11 3.91
N ALA A 85 -5.90 12.57 3.79
CA ALA A 85 -5.59 13.99 3.69
C ALA A 85 -6.30 14.62 2.49
N ARG A 86 -6.23 13.99 1.31
CA ARG A 86 -6.90 14.45 0.09
C ARG A 86 -8.42 14.46 0.21
N ALA A 87 -9.00 13.47 0.90
CA ALA A 87 -10.44 13.40 1.12
C ALA A 87 -10.93 14.53 2.05
N ALA A 88 -10.17 14.86 3.09
CA ALA A 88 -10.47 15.97 3.99
C ALA A 88 -10.45 17.32 3.25
N ASP A 89 -9.39 17.59 2.48
CA ASP A 89 -9.27 18.81 1.68
C ASP A 89 -10.44 18.98 0.68
N ALA A 90 -10.87 17.87 0.05
CA ALA A 90 -12.00 17.87 -0.87
C ALA A 90 -13.34 18.15 -0.18
N ALA A 91 -13.55 17.59 1.02
CA ALA A 91 -14.75 17.81 1.81
C ALA A 91 -14.87 19.27 2.29
N ASP A 92 -13.77 19.84 2.77
CA ASP A 92 -13.71 21.24 3.20
C ASP A 92 -13.97 22.20 2.02
N SER A 93 -13.40 21.89 0.86
CA SER A 93 -13.66 22.63 -0.38
C SER A 93 -15.14 22.61 -0.77
N ALA A 94 -15.79 21.43 -0.69
CA ALA A 94 -17.21 21.29 -1.03
C ALA A 94 -18.14 22.04 -0.05
N LEU A 95 -17.81 22.03 1.25
CA LEU A 95 -18.56 22.79 2.26
C LEU A 95 -18.45 24.30 2.04
N ASN A 96 -17.26 24.78 1.63
CA ASN A 96 -17.04 26.19 1.34
C ASN A 96 -17.84 26.66 0.11
N THR A 97 -17.90 25.86 -0.96
CA THR A 97 -18.69 26.23 -2.17
C THR A 97 -20.20 26.30 -1.89
N LEU A 98 -20.72 25.39 -1.06
CA LEU A 98 -22.13 25.40 -0.64
C LEU A 98 -22.47 26.60 0.25
N THR A 99 -21.56 26.99 1.14
CA THR A 99 -21.78 28.12 2.07
C THR A 99 -21.64 29.47 1.37
N GLY A 100 -20.66 29.61 0.46
CA GLY A 100 -20.46 30.84 -0.34
C GLY A 100 -21.63 31.14 -1.28
N SER A 101 -22.32 30.11 -1.78
CA SER A 101 -23.48 30.26 -2.67
C SER A 101 -24.73 30.82 -1.99
N LYS A 102 -24.79 30.79 -0.64
CA LYS A 102 -25.93 31.26 0.14
C LYS A 102 -25.88 32.76 0.45
N ALA A 103 -24.76 33.44 0.17
CA ALA A 103 -24.55 34.86 0.49
C ALA A 103 -24.98 35.87 -0.62
N LEU A 104 -25.56 35.41 -1.74
CA LEU A 104 -25.96 36.25 -2.88
C LEU A 104 -27.49 36.35 -3.10
N ARG A 105 -28.32 36.18 -2.06
CA ARG A 105 -29.77 36.43 -2.15
C ARG A 105 -30.25 37.38 -1.07
#